data_AF-A0A183MV54-F1
#
_entry.id   AF-A0A183MV54-F1
#
_cell.length_a   1.000
_cell.length_b   1.000
_cell.length_c   1.000
_cell.angle_alpha   90.00
_cell.angle_beta   90.00
_cell.angle_gamma   90.00
#
_symmetry.space_group_name_H-M   'P 1'
#
loop_
_entity.id
_entity.type
_entity.pdbx_description
1 polymer ?
#
loop_
_entity_poly.entity_id
_entity_poly.type
_entity_poly.pdbx_seq_one_letter_code
_entity_poly.pdbx_strand_id
1 'polypeptide(L)'
;MAEDTLQYNAFYSLLERIHMLFNIPFVIQYVEPKNADLLPISNNKNFELAVNSSKPLLRILLQRKGESYGEIYGYKSSKHGLIHRGAADTLRNFGGSEKHRRSEKPVISVMSDFHLVSSILDVDIIPWTLRR
;
A
#
# COMPACT_ATOMS: atom_id res chain seq x y z
N MET A 1 28.74 24.69 -11.74
CA MET A 1 27.36 24.17 -11.79
C MET A 1 27.34 22.92 -10.93
N ALA A 2 26.95 23.04 -9.67
CA ALA A 2 26.79 21.87 -8.82
C ALA A 2 25.55 21.13 -9.33
N GLU A 3 25.72 19.92 -9.87
CA GLU A 3 24.59 19.02 -9.98
C GLU A 3 24.09 18.82 -8.55
N ASP A 4 22.92 19.38 -8.23
CA ASP A 4 22.14 19.02 -7.05
C ASP A 4 21.78 17.55 -7.20
N THR A 5 22.73 16.67 -6.87
CA THR A 5 22.53 15.24 -6.97
C THR A 5 21.48 14.89 -5.94
N LEU A 6 20.31 14.46 -6.41
CA LEU A 6 19.20 14.02 -5.56
C LEU A 6 19.69 12.83 -4.71
N GLN A 7 20.11 13.12 -3.49
CA GLN A 7 20.55 12.10 -2.55
C GLN A 7 19.37 11.60 -1.71
N TYR A 8 19.18 10.29 -1.74
CA TYR A 8 18.20 9.60 -0.92
C TYR A 8 18.40 9.89 0.58
N ASN A 9 19.65 9.95 1.05
CA ASN A 9 19.95 10.19 2.46
C ASN A 9 19.48 11.58 2.93
N ALA A 10 19.63 12.60 2.08
CA ALA A 10 19.13 13.94 2.37
C ALA A 10 17.60 13.96 2.41
N PHE A 11 16.95 13.27 1.48
CA PHE A 11 15.49 13.12 1.45
C PHE A 11 14.96 12.36 2.67
N TYR A 12 15.61 11.27 3.07
CA TYR A 12 15.25 10.51 4.27
C TYR A 12 15.36 11.38 5.53
N SER A 13 16.48 12.09 5.69
CA SER A 13 16.71 13.01 6.83
C SER A 13 15.69 14.15 6.87
N LEU A 14 15.28 14.66 5.69
CA LEU A 14 14.24 15.68 5.58
C LEU A 14 12.89 15.16 6.09
N LEU A 15 12.49 13.96 5.67
CA LEU A 15 11.23 13.34 6.09
C LEU A 15 11.24 13.00 7.59
N GLU A 16 12.36 12.49 8.09
CA GLU A 16 12.54 12.22 9.53
C GLU A 16 12.28 13.49 10.36
N ARG A 17 12.88 14.61 9.95
CA ARG A 17 12.73 15.90 10.64
C ARG A 17 11.32 16.47 10.52
N ILE A 18 10.71 16.46 9.34
CA ILE A 18 9.38 17.03 9.11
C ILE A 18 8.28 16.26 9.85
N HIS A 19 8.40 14.93 9.91
CA HIS A 19 7.41 14.06 10.55
C HIS A 19 7.75 13.72 12.00
N MET A 20 8.83 14.30 12.56
CA MET A 20 9.34 14.04 13.91
C MET A 20 9.52 12.55 14.22
N LEU A 21 10.12 11.81 13.26
CA LEU A 21 10.35 10.37 13.35
C LEU A 21 11.72 10.02 13.93
N PHE A 22 12.27 10.88 14.80
CA PHE A 22 13.58 10.68 15.41
C PHE A 22 13.65 9.32 16.11
N ASN A 23 14.65 8.51 15.77
CA ASN A 23 14.85 7.16 16.32
C ASN A 23 13.70 6.16 16.02
N ILE A 24 12.81 6.49 15.07
CA ILE A 24 11.75 5.60 14.59
C ILE A 24 12.13 5.17 13.18
N PRO A 25 12.66 3.95 12.97
CA PRO A 25 13.02 3.51 11.63
C PRO A 25 11.78 3.39 10.74
N PHE A 26 11.85 3.92 9.52
CA PHE A 26 10.72 3.88 8.57
C PHE A 26 11.17 3.50 7.15
N VAL A 27 10.19 3.11 6.35
CA VAL A 27 10.29 2.82 4.93
C VAL A 27 9.56 3.91 4.16
N ILE A 28 10.17 4.35 3.06
CA ILE A 28 9.58 5.30 2.12
C ILE A 28 9.10 4.52 0.90
N GLN A 29 7.85 4.71 0.51
CA GLN A 29 7.31 4.22 -0.75
C GLN A 29 6.70 5.37 -1.54
N TYR A 30 6.63 5.26 -2.86
CA TYR A 30 5.92 6.22 -3.71
C TYR A 30 4.90 5.52 -4.59
N VAL A 31 3.87 6.27 -4.99
CA VAL A 31 2.89 5.79 -5.94
C VAL A 31 3.36 6.08 -7.36
N GLU A 32 3.63 5.05 -8.14
CA GLU A 32 3.99 5.21 -9.54
C GLU A 32 2.79 5.76 -10.34
N PRO A 33 2.94 6.89 -11.07
CA PRO A 33 1.82 7.53 -11.78
C PRO A 33 1.25 6.71 -12.95
N LYS A 34 2.00 5.78 -13.53
CA LYS A 34 1.53 4.97 -14.66
C LYS A 34 0.65 3.80 -14.21
N ASN A 35 1.15 2.98 -13.30
CA ASN A 35 0.49 1.72 -12.93
C ASN A 35 -0.26 1.78 -11.59
N ALA A 36 -0.10 2.88 -10.85
CA ALA A 36 -0.59 3.02 -9.47
C ALA A 36 -0.01 1.98 -8.51
N ASP A 37 1.22 1.54 -8.79
CA ASP A 37 1.95 0.63 -7.92
C ASP A 37 2.65 1.40 -6.80
N LEU A 38 2.68 0.79 -5.62
CA LEU A 38 3.39 1.32 -4.46
C LEU A 38 4.81 0.75 -4.43
N LEU A 39 5.79 1.57 -4.79
CA LEU A 39 7.17 1.15 -5.00
C LEU A 39 8.11 1.71 -3.91
N PRO A 40 9.09 0.94 -3.40
CA PRO A 40 9.99 1.40 -2.35
C PRO A 40 11.06 2.37 -2.89
N ILE A 41 11.29 3.44 -2.14
CA ILE A 41 12.45 4.32 -2.31
C ILE A 41 13.49 3.94 -1.25
N SER A 42 14.55 3.26 -1.68
CA SER A 42 15.62 2.78 -0.77
C SER A 42 17.03 3.21 -1.19
N ASN A 43 17.18 3.81 -2.36
CA ASN A 43 18.47 4.23 -2.90
C ASN A 43 18.30 5.46 -3.82
N ASN A 44 19.41 6.08 -4.21
CA ASN A 44 19.42 7.28 -5.05
C ASN A 44 18.72 7.06 -6.40
N LYS A 45 18.93 5.90 -7.04
CA LYS A 45 18.32 5.57 -8.34
C LYS A 45 16.79 5.51 -8.25
N ASN A 46 16.25 4.87 -7.22
CA ASN A 46 14.81 4.81 -6.98
C ASN A 46 14.24 6.19 -6.66
N PHE A 47 14.98 7.01 -5.90
CA PHE A 47 14.58 8.37 -5.58
C PHE A 47 14.51 9.26 -6.83
N GLU A 48 15.54 9.21 -7.67
CA GLU A 48 15.57 9.91 -8.95
C GLU A 48 14.42 9.46 -9.86
N LEU A 49 14.18 8.14 -9.97
CA LEU A 49 13.04 7.60 -10.74
C LEU A 49 11.69 8.06 -10.17
N ALA A 50 11.53 8.09 -8.84
CA ALA A 50 10.30 8.54 -8.19
C ALA A 50 10.02 10.01 -8.50
N VAL A 51 11.03 10.89 -8.35
CA VAL A 51 10.92 12.32 -8.66
C VAL A 51 10.67 12.56 -10.15
N ASN A 52 11.37 11.85 -11.03
CA ASN A 52 11.24 12.03 -12.48
C ASN A 52 9.90 11.52 -13.02
N SER A 53 9.40 10.41 -12.48
CA SER A 53 8.11 9.85 -12.88
C SER A 53 6.93 10.64 -12.32
N SER A 54 7.06 11.19 -11.11
CA SER A 54 5.99 11.86 -10.38
C SER A 54 5.97 13.37 -10.66
N LYS A 55 5.33 13.75 -11.76
CA LYS A 55 5.11 15.17 -12.14
C LYS A 55 3.61 15.42 -12.35
N PRO A 56 3.01 16.46 -11.72
CA PRO A 56 3.66 17.51 -10.93
C PRO A 56 3.87 17.17 -9.43
N LEU A 57 3.34 16.05 -8.94
CA LEU A 57 3.30 15.74 -7.51
C LEU A 57 3.85 14.35 -7.20
N LEU A 58 4.86 14.29 -6.33
CA LEU A 58 5.36 13.05 -5.73
C LEU A 58 4.51 12.68 -4.51
N ARG A 59 3.75 11.58 -4.64
CA ARG A 59 2.97 11.01 -3.52
C ARG A 59 3.77 9.93 -2.84
N ILE A 60 4.01 10.11 -1.55
CA ILE A 60 4.78 9.16 -0.74
C ILE A 60 3.93 8.56 0.39
N LEU A 61 4.28 7.34 0.78
CA LEU A 61 3.82 6.67 1.99
C LEU A 61 5.01 6.45 2.91
N LEU A 62 4.84 6.83 4.17
CA LEU A 62 5.78 6.54 5.25
C LEU A 62 5.18 5.47 6.14
N GLN A 63 5.92 4.38 6.34
CA GLN A 63 5.51 3.30 7.24
C GLN A 63 6.66 2.96 8.19
N ARG A 64 6.39 2.68 9.45
CA ARG A 64 7.43 2.20 10.37
C ARG A 64 7.97 0.86 9.88
N LYS A 65 9.27 0.63 10.06
CA LYS A 65 9.88 -0.67 9.76
C LYS A 65 9.19 -1.76 10.58
N GLY A 66 8.90 -2.89 9.94
CA GLY A 66 8.16 -4.01 10.51
C GLY A 66 6.63 -3.91 10.37
N GLU A 67 6.11 -2.72 10.03
CA GLU A 67 4.68 -2.49 9.76
C GLU A 67 4.41 -2.24 8.27
N SER A 68 5.47 -2.21 7.45
CA SER A 68 5.37 -1.92 6.03
C SER A 68 4.67 -3.05 5.26
N TYR A 69 3.70 -2.69 4.39
CA TYR A 69 3.03 -3.66 3.53
C TYR A 69 4.01 -4.41 2.62
N GLY A 70 5.09 -3.76 2.20
CA GLY A 70 6.08 -4.40 1.34
C GLY A 70 7.06 -5.29 2.11
N GLU A 71 7.34 -4.99 3.37
CA GLU A 71 8.14 -5.87 4.24
C GLU A 71 7.33 -7.13 4.63
N ILE A 72 6.02 -6.98 4.89
CA ILE A 72 5.15 -8.09 5.32
C ILE A 72 4.73 -8.97 4.13
N TYR A 73 4.36 -8.36 2.99
CA TYR A 73 3.74 -9.08 1.86
C TYR A 73 4.58 -9.10 0.58
N GLY A 74 5.76 -8.48 0.60
CA GLY A 74 6.62 -8.29 -0.56
C GLY A 74 6.25 -7.09 -1.43
N TYR A 75 7.26 -6.49 -2.06
CA TYR A 75 7.11 -5.32 -2.94
C TYR A 75 6.79 -5.67 -4.40
N LYS A 76 6.81 -6.96 -4.76
CA LYS A 76 6.56 -7.45 -6.12
C LYS A 76 5.68 -8.70 -6.07
N SER A 77 4.36 -8.58 -5.88
CA SER A 77 3.46 -9.63 -6.36
C SER A 77 1.97 -9.31 -6.37
N SER A 78 1.35 -9.79 -7.44
CA SER A 78 -0.02 -9.60 -7.92
C SER A 78 -1.12 -10.30 -7.10
N LYS A 79 -0.80 -11.00 -6.00
CA LYS A 79 -1.81 -11.64 -5.13
C LYS A 79 -2.19 -10.80 -3.90
N HIS A 80 -1.22 -10.15 -3.26
CA HIS A 80 -1.45 -9.15 -2.20
C HIS A 80 -1.60 -7.71 -2.74
N GLY A 81 -1.57 -7.56 -4.07
CA GLY A 81 -1.75 -6.29 -4.76
C GLY A 81 -3.04 -5.55 -4.40
N LEU A 82 -4.07 -6.22 -3.89
CA LEU A 82 -5.33 -5.56 -3.47
C LEU A 82 -5.11 -4.57 -2.33
N ILE A 83 -4.29 -4.91 -1.32
CA ILE A 83 -4.01 -4.04 -0.17
C ILE A 83 -3.09 -2.89 -0.58
N HIS A 84 -2.01 -3.20 -1.31
CA HIS A 84 -1.07 -2.21 -1.85
C HIS A 84 -1.76 -1.23 -2.80
N ARG A 85 -2.65 -1.73 -3.66
CA ARG A 85 -3.47 -0.92 -4.56
C ARG A 85 -4.47 -0.06 -3.80
N GLY A 86 -5.01 -0.54 -2.68
CA GLY A 86 -5.85 0.25 -1.77
C GLY A 86 -5.10 1.46 -1.20
N ALA A 87 -3.88 1.28 -0.72
CA ALA A 87 -3.04 2.37 -0.22
C ALA A 87 -2.66 3.35 -1.34
N ALA A 88 -2.20 2.84 -2.50
CA ALA A 88 -1.84 3.69 -3.64
C ALA A 88 -3.03 4.49 -4.20
N ASP A 89 -4.21 3.86 -4.26
CA ASP A 89 -5.44 4.50 -4.71
C ASP A 89 -5.94 5.56 -3.71
N THR A 90 -5.84 5.28 -2.41
CA THR A 90 -6.13 6.27 -1.36
C THR A 90 -5.25 7.51 -1.51
N LEU A 91 -3.94 7.31 -1.71
CA LEU A 91 -2.98 8.41 -1.91
C LEU A 91 -3.23 9.21 -3.18
N ARG A 92 -3.69 8.58 -4.27
CA ARG A 92 -4.06 9.27 -5.52
C ARG A 92 -5.32 10.11 -5.38
N ASN A 93 -6.33 9.56 -4.72
CA ASN A 93 -7.61 10.25 -4.50
C ASN A 93 -7.50 11.37 -3.46
N PHE A 94 -6.50 11.30 -2.57
CA PHE A 94 -6.20 12.36 -1.63
C PHE A 94 -5.85 13.66 -2.36
N GLY A 95 -6.62 14.72 -2.10
CA GLY A 95 -6.45 16.03 -2.73
C GLY A 95 -7.23 16.23 -4.05
N GLY A 96 -8.08 15.30 -4.47
CA GLY A 96 -9.09 15.51 -5.51
C GLY A 96 -8.59 15.71 -6.95
N SER A 97 -7.27 15.64 -7.18
CA SER A 97 -6.65 16.03 -8.46
C SER A 97 -6.75 14.97 -9.56
N GLU A 98 -7.09 13.72 -9.23
CA GLU A 98 -7.04 12.60 -10.16
C GLU A 98 -8.24 11.67 -9.93
N LYS A 99 -9.45 12.16 -10.22
CA LYS A 99 -10.62 11.27 -10.35
C LYS A 99 -10.43 10.42 -11.60
N HIS A 100 -9.65 9.35 -11.51
CA HIS A 100 -9.77 8.28 -12.49
C HIS A 100 -11.20 7.78 -12.35
N ARG A 101 -12.08 8.17 -13.29
CA ARG A 101 -13.44 7.64 -13.41
C ARG A 101 -13.28 6.12 -13.52
N ARG A 102 -13.32 5.42 -12.39
CA ARG A 102 -13.60 3.99 -12.39
C ARG A 102 -14.92 3.92 -13.13
N SER A 103 -14.95 3.21 -14.27
CA SER A 103 -16.23 2.91 -14.92
C SER A 103 -17.16 2.47 -13.82
N GLU A 104 -18.32 3.12 -13.70
CA GLU A 104 -19.36 2.80 -12.72
C GLU A 104 -19.78 1.35 -12.91
N LYS A 105 -19.01 0.43 -12.35
CA LYS A 105 -19.38 -0.96 -12.17
C LYS A 105 -19.71 -1.04 -10.69
N PRO A 106 -20.96 -1.36 -10.33
CA PRO A 106 -21.35 -1.44 -8.94
C PRO A 106 -20.42 -2.42 -8.22
N VAL A 107 -19.74 -1.92 -7.19
CA VAL A 107 -18.92 -2.73 -6.30
C VAL A 107 -19.91 -3.50 -5.42
N ILE A 108 -20.18 -4.75 -5.77
CA ILE A 108 -20.71 -5.70 -4.79
C ILE A 108 -19.55 -5.93 -3.81
N SER A 109 -19.57 -5.18 -2.71
CA SER A 109 -18.62 -5.32 -1.62
C SER A 109 -18.65 -6.78 -1.14
N VAL A 110 -17.58 -7.53 -1.38
CA VAL A 110 -17.29 -8.73 -0.59
C VAL A 110 -17.07 -8.25 0.84
N MET A 111 -18.06 -8.47 1.71
CA MET A 111 -17.90 -8.23 3.14
C MET A 111 -16.63 -8.97 3.59
N SER A 112 -15.67 -8.23 4.17
CA SER A 112 -14.39 -8.77 4.63
C SER A 112 -14.54 -9.81 5.77
N ASP A 113 -15.76 -10.02 6.26
CA ASP A 113 -16.10 -10.82 7.44
C ASP A 113 -16.83 -12.13 7.13
N PHE A 114 -16.70 -12.66 5.91
CA PHE A 114 -17.06 -14.06 5.69
C PHE A 114 -15.95 -14.97 6.25
N HIS A 115 -15.94 -15.14 7.57
CA HIS A 115 -15.34 -16.32 8.16
C HIS A 115 -16.11 -17.52 7.59
N LEU A 116 -15.41 -18.48 7.00
CA LEU A 116 -16.02 -19.75 6.56
C LEU A 116 -16.60 -20.46 7.80
N VAL A 117 -17.86 -20.22 8.11
CA VAL A 117 -18.61 -21.02 9.10
C VAL A 117 -19.10 -22.27 8.38
N SER A 118 -18.18 -23.21 8.11
CA SER A 118 -18.59 -24.60 7.97
C SER A 118 -18.56 -25.20 9.37
N SER A 119 -19.66 -25.10 10.11
CA SER A 119 -19.87 -26.00 11.24
C SER A 119 -20.13 -27.39 10.66
N ILE A 120 -19.08 -28.20 10.54
CA ILE A 120 -19.27 -29.65 10.40
C ILE A 120 -19.72 -30.11 11.78
N LEU A 121 -21.02 -30.29 11.93
CA LEU A 121 -21.58 -30.96 13.09
C LEU A 121 -21.41 -32.46 12.86
N ASP A 122 -20.65 -33.08 13.74
CA ASP A 122 -20.50 -34.53 13.77
C ASP A 122 -21.89 -35.17 13.93
N VAL A 123 -22.24 -36.11 13.05
CA VAL A 123 -23.58 -36.72 12.93
C VAL A 123 -24.01 -37.38 14.24
N ASP A 124 -23.03 -37.74 15.07
CA ASP A 124 -23.25 -38.42 16.34
C ASP A 124 -23.64 -37.50 17.49
N ILE A 125 -23.59 -36.17 17.30
CA ILE A 125 -24.00 -35.18 18.31
C ILE A 125 -25.45 -34.70 18.09
N ILE A 126 -26.09 -35.09 16.98
CA ILE A 126 -27.45 -34.65 16.65
C ILE A 126 -28.47 -35.67 17.20
N PRO A 127 -29.47 -35.24 18.01
CA PRO A 127 -30.51 -36.14 18.51
C PRO A 127 -31.28 -36.78 17.35
N TRP A 128 -31.67 -38.05 17.54
CA TRP A 128 -32.29 -38.93 16.54
C TRP A 128 -33.40 -38.26 15.72
N THR A 129 -34.22 -37.43 16.35
CA THR A 129 -35.37 -36.76 15.73
C THR A 129 -35.02 -35.74 14.64
N LEU A 130 -33.74 -35.40 14.49
CA LEU A 130 -33.25 -34.40 13.54
C LEU A 130 -32.27 -35.00 12.51
N ARG A 131 -32.08 -36.33 12.50
CA ARG A 131 -31.33 -37.01 11.43
C ARG A 131 -32.23 -37.11 10.19
N ARG A 132 -31.69 -36.77 9.01
CA ARG A 132 -32.43 -36.75 7.74
C ARG A 132 -32.62 -38.14 7.15
#